data_AF-A0A4W5NY14-F1
#
_entry.id   AF-A0A4W5NY14-F1
#
_cell.length_a   1.000
_cell.length_b   1.000
_cell.length_c   1.000
_cell.angle_alpha   90.00
_cell.angle_beta   90.00
_cell.angle_gamma   90.00
#
_symmetry.space_group_name_H-M   'P 1'
#
loop_
_entity.id
_entity.type
_entity.pdbx_description
1 polymer ?
#
loop_
_entity_poly.entity_id
_entity_poly.type
_entity_poly.pdbx_seq_one_letter_code
_entity_poly.pdbx_strand_id
1 'polypeptide(L)'
;MSQEMKNETSQLNGTPASDPAQTKKREDYLEWPEYFMAVAFLSAQRSKDPSSQVGACIVNQENKIVGIGYNGMPNGCDDDLLPWSRSADDRLDTKYPYVCHAELNAIMNKNSADVKGCSMYVALFPCNECAKLIIQAGIKDVIYLSDKYHDIPEMTASRRLLNLAGIEYKRVMMQSDGTRGKAIRETWMNDQSQQFVKEKTAAILFGKRYDVLVCLSCATS
;
A
#
# COMPACT_ATOMS: atom_id res chain seq x y z
N MET A 1 70.90 8.38 -34.07
CA MET A 1 70.37 8.33 -32.69
C MET A 1 69.84 9.72 -32.39
N SER A 2 68.55 9.90 -32.66
CA SER A 2 67.47 10.09 -31.68
C SER A 2 67.17 11.59 -31.48
N GLN A 3 65.99 11.95 -31.98
CA GLN A 3 65.42 13.30 -32.12
C GLN A 3 65.07 13.89 -30.75
N GLU A 4 65.41 15.17 -30.51
CA GLU A 4 64.80 15.96 -29.45
C GLU A 4 63.63 16.77 -30.02
N MET A 5 62.41 16.24 -29.85
CA MET A 5 61.18 17.00 -30.04
C MET A 5 60.95 17.89 -28.81
N LYS A 6 61.11 19.20 -28.98
CA LYS A 6 60.62 20.19 -28.02
C LYS A 6 59.11 20.27 -28.16
N ASN A 7 58.39 19.69 -27.21
CA ASN A 7 56.94 19.71 -27.15
C ASN A 7 56.50 20.99 -26.42
N GLU A 8 56.08 22.00 -27.19
CA GLU A 8 55.39 23.17 -26.65
C GLU A 8 54.06 22.72 -26.04
N THR A 9 54.01 22.64 -24.72
CA THR A 9 52.76 22.36 -24.02
C THR A 9 52.00 23.68 -23.89
N SER A 10 50.99 23.85 -24.75
CA SER A 10 50.02 24.93 -24.65
C SER A 10 49.35 24.88 -23.29
N GLN A 11 49.50 25.95 -22.50
CA GLN A 11 48.69 26.17 -21.32
C GLN A 11 47.27 26.50 -21.77
N LEU A 12 46.44 25.48 -21.91
CA LEU A 12 44.99 25.66 -21.85
C LEU A 12 44.65 25.91 -20.38
N ASN A 13 44.38 27.19 -20.06
CA ASN A 13 43.70 27.60 -18.84
C ASN A 13 42.30 26.97 -18.82
N GLY A 14 42.23 25.71 -18.41
CA GLY A 14 40.99 25.06 -18.01
C GLY A 14 40.58 25.62 -16.66
N THR A 15 39.44 26.30 -16.63
CA THR A 15 38.69 26.61 -15.40
C THR A 15 38.62 25.34 -14.54
N PRO A 16 38.89 25.39 -13.22
CA PRO A 16 38.75 24.20 -12.39
C PRO A 16 37.30 23.72 -12.52
N ALA A 17 37.11 22.54 -13.11
CA ALA A 17 35.84 21.85 -13.09
C ALA A 17 35.44 21.77 -11.60
N SER A 18 34.33 22.41 -11.26
CA SER A 18 33.76 22.33 -9.91
C SER A 18 33.73 20.87 -9.50
N ASP A 19 34.49 20.54 -8.46
CA ASP A 19 34.50 19.24 -7.79
C ASP A 19 33.06 18.73 -7.72
N PRO A 20 32.70 17.57 -8.31
CA PRO A 20 31.34 17.06 -8.28
C PRO A 20 31.02 16.77 -6.82
N ALA A 21 30.47 17.79 -6.14
CA ALA A 21 30.18 17.81 -4.72
C ALA A 21 29.59 16.45 -4.35
N GLN A 22 30.30 15.70 -3.49
CA GLN A 22 29.98 14.31 -3.15
C GLN A 22 28.48 14.15 -2.90
N THR A 23 27.76 13.66 -3.91
CA THR A 23 26.32 13.45 -3.80
C THR A 23 26.11 12.16 -3.01
N LYS A 24 25.43 12.27 -1.86
CA LYS A 24 25.09 11.11 -1.02
C LYS A 24 23.66 10.64 -1.31
N LYS A 25 23.44 9.34 -1.13
CA LYS A 25 22.08 8.77 -1.17
C LYS A 25 21.22 9.49 -0.14
N ARG A 26 19.97 9.78 -0.52
CA ARG A 26 18.95 10.28 0.40
C ARG A 26 18.80 9.32 1.59
N GLU A 27 18.59 9.86 2.79
CA GLU A 27 18.35 9.06 4.01
C GLU A 27 16.85 8.89 4.32
N ASP A 28 15.98 9.78 3.83
CA ASP A 28 14.52 9.74 4.02
C ASP A 28 13.77 9.02 2.89
N TYR A 29 14.28 7.89 2.40
CA TYR A 29 13.54 7.02 1.48
C TYR A 29 12.74 5.95 2.23
N LEU A 30 11.66 5.47 1.60
CA LEU A 30 10.83 4.41 2.17
C LEU A 30 11.51 3.06 2.04
N GLU A 31 11.56 2.33 3.16
CA GLU A 31 11.93 0.92 3.16
C GLU A 31 10.79 0.07 2.58
N TRP A 32 11.13 -1.14 2.14
CA TRP A 32 10.22 -2.02 1.38
C TRP A 32 8.90 -2.32 2.10
N PRO A 33 8.88 -2.70 3.39
CA PRO A 33 7.62 -3.00 4.07
C PRO A 33 6.68 -1.79 4.15
N GLU A 34 7.20 -0.60 4.43
CA GLU A 34 6.42 0.65 4.42
C GLU A 34 5.89 0.95 3.01
N TYR A 35 6.72 0.78 1.98
CA TYR A 35 6.32 0.99 0.59
C TYR A 35 5.16 0.07 0.18
N PHE A 36 5.26 -1.24 0.42
CA PHE A 36 4.20 -2.18 0.01
C PHE A 36 2.91 -2.00 0.81
N MET A 37 3.01 -1.68 2.09
CA MET A 37 1.84 -1.31 2.89
C MET A 37 1.23 0.01 2.38
N ALA A 38 2.04 1.01 2.01
CA ALA A 38 1.54 2.25 1.42
C ALA A 38 0.80 2.02 0.09
N VAL A 39 1.28 1.10 -0.74
CA VAL A 39 0.57 0.68 -1.97
C VAL A 39 -0.79 0.05 -1.64
N ALA A 40 -0.86 -0.81 -0.63
CA ALA A 40 -2.14 -1.38 -0.18
C ALA A 40 -3.13 -0.27 0.26
N PHE A 41 -2.66 0.71 1.05
CA PHE A 41 -3.49 1.84 1.47
C PHE A 41 -3.91 2.75 0.32
N LEU A 42 -3.02 3.07 -0.60
CA LEU A 42 -3.36 3.83 -1.80
C LEU A 42 -4.43 3.11 -2.62
N SER A 43 -4.30 1.80 -2.75
CA SER A 43 -5.27 0.97 -3.46
C SER A 43 -6.64 0.97 -2.78
N ALA A 44 -6.69 1.00 -1.44
CA ALA A 44 -7.93 1.12 -0.69
C ALA A 44 -8.74 2.36 -1.08
N GLN A 45 -8.07 3.47 -1.44
CA GLN A 45 -8.75 4.72 -1.86
C GLN A 45 -9.56 4.58 -3.15
N ARG A 46 -9.39 3.49 -3.90
CA ARG A 46 -10.23 3.18 -5.07
C ARG A 46 -11.56 2.53 -4.72
N SER A 47 -11.74 2.05 -3.50
CA SER A 47 -13.01 1.45 -3.05
C SER A 47 -14.12 2.51 -3.02
N LYS A 48 -15.29 2.13 -3.51
CA LYS A 48 -16.52 2.94 -3.44
C LYS A 48 -17.35 2.66 -2.19
N ASP A 49 -16.93 1.70 -1.35
CA ASP A 49 -17.64 1.39 -0.11
C ASP A 49 -17.61 2.61 0.82
N PRO A 50 -18.76 3.14 1.27
CA PRO A 50 -18.80 4.34 2.10
C PRO A 50 -18.34 4.10 3.54
N SER A 51 -18.37 2.84 4.00
CA SER A 51 -18.12 2.47 5.39
C SER A 51 -16.71 1.96 5.64
N SER A 52 -16.12 1.24 4.69
CA SER A 52 -14.84 0.56 4.90
C SER A 52 -14.04 0.46 3.62
N GLN A 53 -12.84 1.01 3.62
CA GLN A 53 -11.91 0.91 2.50
C GLN A 53 -10.69 0.10 2.95
N VAL A 54 -10.50 -1.05 2.31
CA VAL A 54 -9.41 -1.99 2.57
C VAL A 54 -8.70 -2.22 1.25
N GLY A 55 -7.37 -2.26 1.29
CA GLY A 55 -6.55 -2.62 0.15
C GLY A 55 -5.54 -3.68 0.51
N ALA A 56 -5.07 -4.39 -0.52
CA ALA A 56 -4.10 -5.47 -0.43
C ALA A 56 -3.10 -5.37 -1.60
N CYS A 57 -1.86 -5.77 -1.33
CA CYS A 57 -0.75 -5.81 -2.27
C CYS A 57 0.00 -7.13 -2.11
N ILE A 58 0.19 -7.88 -3.19
CA ILE A 58 0.91 -9.15 -3.20
C ILE A 58 2.27 -8.93 -3.86
N VAL A 59 3.31 -9.40 -3.20
CA VAL A 59 4.70 -9.17 -3.58
C VAL A 59 5.44 -10.50 -3.63
N ASN A 60 6.22 -10.72 -4.68
CA ASN A 60 7.06 -11.90 -4.81
C ASN A 60 8.40 -11.76 -4.07
N GLN A 61 9.23 -12.80 -4.09
CA GLN A 61 10.52 -12.84 -3.39
C GLN A 61 11.57 -11.87 -3.97
N GLU A 62 11.34 -11.34 -5.17
CA GLU A 62 12.18 -10.35 -5.83
C GLU A 62 11.69 -8.91 -5.57
N ASN A 63 10.80 -8.69 -4.59
CA ASN A 63 10.19 -7.39 -4.29
C ASN A 63 9.40 -6.79 -5.47
N LYS A 64 8.85 -7.62 -6.36
CA LYS A 64 7.97 -7.19 -7.44
C LYS A 64 6.52 -7.34 -7.01
N ILE A 65 5.73 -6.30 -7.24
CA ILE A 65 4.29 -6.34 -7.01
C ILE A 65 3.66 -7.20 -8.12
N VAL A 66 3.03 -8.29 -7.70
CA VAL A 66 2.41 -9.27 -8.60
C VAL A 66 0.89 -9.29 -8.51
N GLY A 67 0.29 -8.55 -7.57
CA GLY A 67 -1.15 -8.40 -7.47
C GLY A 67 -1.55 -7.22 -6.58
N ILE A 68 -2.61 -6.51 -6.94
CA ILE A 68 -3.16 -5.39 -6.18
C ILE A 68 -4.67 -5.53 -6.13
N GLY A 69 -5.27 -5.28 -4.96
CA GLY A 69 -6.70 -5.35 -4.75
C GLY A 69 -7.21 -4.31 -3.76
N TYR A 70 -8.49 -4.02 -3.88
CA TYR A 70 -9.28 -3.24 -2.93
C TYR A 70 -10.69 -3.83 -2.87
N ASN A 71 -11.46 -3.55 -1.82
CA ASN A 71 -12.82 -4.07 -1.71
C ASN A 71 -13.78 -3.35 -2.67
N GLY A 72 -14.62 -4.12 -3.37
CA GLY A 72 -15.54 -3.62 -4.40
C GLY A 72 -16.51 -4.69 -4.89
N MET A 73 -17.49 -4.31 -5.71
CA MET A 73 -18.37 -5.30 -6.36
C MET A 73 -17.60 -6.09 -7.43
N PRO A 74 -18.10 -7.27 -7.84
CA PRO A 74 -17.45 -8.09 -8.87
C PRO A 74 -17.40 -7.39 -10.23
N ASN A 75 -16.50 -7.84 -11.11
CA ASN A 75 -16.36 -7.30 -12.46
C ASN A 75 -17.68 -7.41 -13.24
N GLY A 76 -18.11 -6.31 -13.85
CA GLY A 76 -19.34 -6.24 -14.63
C GLY A 76 -20.62 -6.08 -13.80
N CYS A 77 -20.52 -6.01 -12.47
CA CYS A 77 -21.64 -5.65 -11.60
C CYS A 77 -21.64 -4.13 -11.38
N ASP A 78 -22.80 -3.49 -11.57
CA ASP A 78 -22.95 -2.05 -11.40
C ASP A 78 -23.01 -1.68 -9.90
N ASP A 79 -22.06 -0.84 -9.48
CA ASP A 79 -21.95 -0.36 -8.10
C ASP A 79 -23.09 0.60 -7.71
N ASP A 80 -23.84 1.14 -8.67
CA ASP A 80 -25.00 2.00 -8.43
C ASP A 80 -26.31 1.20 -8.32
N LEU A 81 -26.32 -0.06 -8.77
CA LEU A 81 -27.47 -0.96 -8.66
C LEU A 81 -27.39 -1.89 -7.44
N LEU A 82 -26.18 -2.20 -6.96
CA LEU A 82 -25.97 -3.05 -5.80
C LEU A 82 -25.92 -2.25 -4.49
N PRO A 83 -26.47 -2.79 -3.38
CA PRO A 83 -26.53 -2.07 -2.13
C PRO A 83 -25.15 -1.98 -1.46
N TRP A 84 -24.83 -0.78 -0.94
CA TRP A 84 -23.66 -0.55 -0.08
C TRP A 84 -23.99 -0.57 1.42
N SER A 85 -25.27 -0.69 1.78
CA SER A 85 -25.73 -0.68 3.17
C SER A 85 -25.19 -1.89 3.96
N ARG A 86 -24.95 -1.68 5.25
CA ARG A 86 -24.59 -2.73 6.22
C ARG A 86 -25.79 -3.33 6.94
N SER A 87 -26.96 -2.69 6.85
CA SER A 87 -28.15 -3.08 7.57
C SER A 87 -29.36 -2.87 6.69
N ALA A 88 -30.19 -3.89 6.60
CA ALA A 88 -31.49 -3.91 5.96
C ALA A 88 -32.29 -5.09 6.54
N ASP A 89 -33.60 -5.09 6.32
CA ASP A 89 -34.46 -6.20 6.78
C ASP A 89 -34.17 -7.49 5.99
N ASP A 90 -33.92 -7.37 4.68
CA ASP A 90 -33.42 -8.47 3.85
C ASP A 90 -31.89 -8.39 3.73
N ARG A 91 -31.23 -9.54 3.88
CA ARG A 91 -29.78 -9.68 3.66
C ARG A 91 -29.39 -9.33 2.22
N LEU A 92 -30.27 -9.58 1.24
CA LEU A 92 -30.05 -9.23 -0.17
C LEU A 92 -30.01 -7.73 -0.42
N ASP A 93 -30.50 -6.92 0.51
CA ASP A 93 -30.44 -5.45 0.47
C ASP A 93 -29.20 -4.90 1.21
N THR A 94 -28.26 -5.77 1.58
CA THR A 94 -26.98 -5.40 2.19
C THR A 94 -25.82 -5.69 1.24
N LYS A 95 -24.66 -5.06 1.44
CA LYS A 95 -23.47 -5.31 0.61
C LYS A 95 -22.88 -6.71 0.78
N TYR A 96 -23.15 -7.37 1.89
CA TYR A 96 -22.42 -8.57 2.33
C TYR A 96 -22.46 -9.78 1.37
N PRO A 97 -23.57 -10.04 0.64
CA PRO A 97 -23.60 -11.11 -0.35
C PRO A 97 -22.79 -10.83 -1.61
N TYR A 98 -22.50 -9.56 -1.92
CA TYR A 98 -21.99 -9.14 -3.22
C TYR A 98 -20.54 -8.64 -3.17
N VAL A 99 -20.17 -7.95 -2.10
CA VAL A 99 -18.86 -7.28 -2.01
C VAL A 99 -17.72 -8.30 -1.98
N CYS A 100 -16.74 -8.10 -2.85
CA CYS A 100 -15.46 -8.80 -2.81
C CYS A 100 -14.48 -8.06 -1.91
N HIS A 101 -13.76 -8.81 -1.08
CA HIS A 101 -12.71 -8.28 -0.22
C HIS A 101 -11.43 -7.98 -1.02
N ALA A 102 -10.56 -7.15 -0.44
CA ALA A 102 -9.33 -6.72 -1.10
C ALA A 102 -8.38 -7.87 -1.40
N GLU A 103 -8.29 -8.85 -0.50
CA GLU A 103 -7.43 -10.03 -0.60
C GLU A 103 -7.85 -10.91 -1.77
N LEU A 104 -9.17 -11.15 -1.93
CA LEU A 104 -9.73 -11.87 -3.06
C LEU A 104 -9.35 -11.16 -4.37
N ASN A 105 -9.64 -9.86 -4.44
CA ASN A 105 -9.37 -9.07 -5.64
C ASN A 105 -7.86 -9.02 -5.95
N ALA A 106 -6.98 -8.95 -4.97
CA ALA A 106 -5.54 -8.97 -5.19
C ALA A 106 -5.04 -10.30 -5.77
N ILE A 107 -5.58 -11.43 -5.31
CA ILE A 107 -5.25 -12.77 -5.84
C ILE A 107 -5.78 -12.95 -7.26
N MET A 108 -6.99 -12.43 -7.54
CA MET A 108 -7.62 -12.55 -8.85
C MET A 108 -7.00 -11.60 -9.89
N ASN A 109 -6.59 -10.40 -9.47
CA ASN A 109 -5.95 -9.38 -10.32
C ASN A 109 -4.44 -9.59 -10.49
N LYS A 110 -3.91 -10.77 -10.14
CA LYS A 110 -2.48 -11.04 -10.30
C LYS A 110 -2.03 -10.89 -11.76
N ASN A 111 -0.85 -10.34 -11.96
CA ASN A 111 -0.20 -10.22 -13.27
C ASN A 111 0.85 -11.32 -13.52
N SER A 112 0.91 -12.32 -12.64
CA SER A 112 1.77 -13.49 -12.70
C SER A 112 0.94 -14.77 -12.90
N ALA A 113 1.60 -15.87 -13.30
CA ALA A 113 0.93 -17.16 -13.49
C ALA A 113 0.30 -17.68 -12.18
N ASP A 114 1.00 -17.49 -11.06
CA ASP A 114 0.49 -17.74 -9.72
C ASP A 114 1.12 -16.76 -8.71
N VAL A 115 0.69 -16.85 -7.44
CA VAL A 115 1.22 -16.06 -6.32
C VAL A 115 1.81 -16.99 -5.24
N LYS A 116 2.27 -18.18 -5.63
CA LYS A 116 2.84 -19.15 -4.69
C LYS A 116 4.15 -18.60 -4.11
N GLY A 117 4.32 -18.77 -2.81
CA GLY A 117 5.50 -18.27 -2.10
C GLY A 117 5.52 -16.75 -1.90
N CYS A 118 4.53 -16.01 -2.38
CA CYS A 118 4.48 -14.55 -2.24
C CYS A 118 4.06 -14.14 -0.82
N SER A 119 4.27 -12.86 -0.52
CA SER A 119 3.79 -12.22 0.71
C SER A 119 2.65 -11.24 0.38
N MET A 120 1.61 -11.21 1.20
CA MET A 120 0.48 -10.29 1.08
C MET A 120 0.55 -9.19 2.14
N TYR A 121 0.57 -7.93 1.71
CA TYR A 121 0.41 -6.76 2.55
C TYR A 121 -1.06 -6.32 2.52
N VAL A 122 -1.70 -6.20 3.68
CA VAL A 122 -3.14 -5.87 3.77
C VAL A 122 -3.42 -4.88 4.90
N ALA A 123 -4.32 -3.92 4.66
CA ALA A 123 -4.63 -2.88 5.64
C ALA A 123 -5.30 -3.42 6.92
N LEU A 124 -6.10 -4.50 6.79
CA LEU A 124 -6.85 -5.14 7.88
C LEU A 124 -6.59 -6.64 7.86
N PHE A 125 -6.49 -7.26 9.04
CA PHE A 125 -6.30 -8.70 9.17
C PHE A 125 -7.39 -9.49 8.40
N PRO A 126 -7.02 -10.50 7.60
CA PRO A 126 -7.96 -11.15 6.69
C PRO A 126 -9.00 -11.98 7.44
N CYS A 127 -10.25 -11.95 6.97
CA CYS A 127 -11.30 -12.84 7.49
C CYS A 127 -11.03 -14.30 7.13
N ASN A 128 -11.78 -15.23 7.72
CA ASN A 128 -11.61 -16.68 7.48
C ASN A 128 -11.82 -17.07 6.01
N GLU A 129 -12.73 -16.43 5.28
CA GLU A 129 -12.92 -16.70 3.85
C GLU A 129 -11.71 -16.25 3.02
N CYS A 130 -11.14 -15.08 3.32
CA CYS A 130 -9.92 -14.61 2.68
C CYS A 130 -8.71 -15.47 3.07
N ALA A 131 -8.64 -15.95 4.32
CA ALA A 131 -7.59 -16.89 4.74
C ALA A 131 -7.62 -18.19 3.91
N LYS A 132 -8.81 -18.75 3.62
CA LYS A 132 -8.93 -19.90 2.71
C LYS A 132 -8.32 -19.59 1.33
N LEU A 133 -8.64 -18.43 0.76
CA LEU A 133 -8.11 -18.02 -0.54
C LEU A 133 -6.58 -17.84 -0.52
N ILE A 134 -6.05 -17.20 0.52
CA ILE A 134 -4.61 -17.00 0.74
C ILE A 134 -3.88 -18.36 0.79
N ILE A 135 -4.42 -19.32 1.54
CA ILE A 135 -3.89 -20.68 1.65
C ILE A 135 -3.91 -21.39 0.30
N GLN A 136 -5.06 -21.41 -0.37
CA GLN A 136 -5.21 -22.11 -1.65
C GLN A 136 -4.37 -21.47 -2.77
N ALA A 137 -4.12 -20.16 -2.70
CA ALA A 137 -3.25 -19.46 -3.63
C ALA A 137 -1.75 -19.73 -3.40
N GLY A 138 -1.39 -20.32 -2.25
CA GLY A 138 -0.02 -20.67 -1.89
C GLY A 138 0.83 -19.51 -1.37
N ILE A 139 0.20 -18.42 -0.90
CA ILE A 139 0.88 -17.29 -0.24
C ILE A 139 1.51 -17.77 1.08
N LYS A 140 2.68 -17.24 1.43
CA LYS A 140 3.46 -17.70 2.60
C LYS A 140 3.46 -16.75 3.78
N ASP A 141 3.30 -15.46 3.52
CA ASP A 141 3.29 -14.44 4.58
C ASP A 141 2.12 -13.49 4.43
N VAL A 142 1.51 -13.10 5.56
CA VAL A 142 0.51 -12.03 5.63
C VAL A 142 1.03 -10.91 6.55
N ILE A 143 1.32 -9.77 5.96
CA ILE A 143 1.74 -8.57 6.65
C ILE A 143 0.51 -7.65 6.77
N TYR A 144 0.06 -7.39 7.99
CA TYR A 144 -1.15 -6.60 8.23
C TYR A 144 -0.88 -5.36 9.08
N LEU A 145 -1.71 -4.31 8.93
CA LEU A 145 -1.60 -3.12 9.78
C LEU A 145 -2.55 -3.18 10.99
N SER A 146 -3.85 -3.39 10.74
CA SER A 146 -4.88 -3.38 11.77
C SER A 146 -5.43 -4.78 12.04
N ASP A 147 -5.73 -5.06 13.31
CA ASP A 147 -6.45 -6.28 13.75
C ASP A 147 -7.54 -5.87 14.75
N LYS A 148 -8.31 -4.85 14.38
CA LYS A 148 -9.35 -4.25 15.25
C LYS A 148 -10.53 -5.18 15.55
N TYR A 149 -10.69 -6.24 14.77
CA TYR A 149 -11.71 -7.26 14.95
C TYR A 149 -11.13 -8.56 15.50
N HIS A 150 -10.00 -8.50 16.23
CA HIS A 150 -9.26 -9.66 16.68
C HIS A 150 -10.16 -10.75 17.28
N ASP A 151 -11.03 -10.40 18.22
CA ASP A 151 -11.77 -11.35 19.06
C ASP A 151 -13.02 -11.96 18.41
N ILE A 152 -13.39 -11.57 17.18
CA ILE A 152 -14.59 -12.15 16.54
C ILE A 152 -14.33 -13.59 16.04
N PRO A 153 -15.36 -14.44 15.93
CA PRO A 153 -15.22 -15.82 15.48
C PRO A 153 -14.52 -15.97 14.12
N GLU A 154 -14.81 -15.07 13.18
CA GLU A 154 -14.24 -15.06 11.82
C GLU A 154 -12.72 -14.84 11.86
N MET A 155 -12.22 -13.93 12.70
CA MET A 155 -10.79 -13.66 12.83
C MET A 155 -10.08 -14.76 13.63
N THR A 156 -10.77 -15.35 14.61
CA THR A 156 -10.27 -16.54 15.33
C THR A 156 -10.13 -17.73 14.39
N ALA A 157 -11.12 -17.99 13.55
CA ALA A 157 -11.06 -19.04 12.53
C ALA A 157 -9.97 -18.77 11.49
N SER A 158 -9.82 -17.52 11.06
CA SER A 158 -8.73 -17.08 10.17
C SER A 158 -7.36 -17.44 10.72
N ARG A 159 -7.04 -17.04 11.97
CA ARG A 159 -5.76 -17.39 12.62
C ARG A 159 -5.56 -18.90 12.75
N ARG A 160 -6.61 -19.67 13.10
CA ARG A 160 -6.53 -21.13 13.15
C ARG A 160 -6.16 -21.72 11.79
N LEU A 161 -6.80 -21.27 10.71
CA LEU A 161 -6.53 -21.73 9.34
C LEU A 161 -5.08 -21.40 8.92
N LEU A 162 -4.65 -20.15 9.12
CA LEU A 162 -3.29 -19.72 8.76
C LEU A 162 -2.22 -20.50 9.55
N ASN A 163 -2.42 -20.71 10.86
CA ASN A 163 -1.52 -21.49 11.70
C ASN A 163 -1.42 -22.96 11.24
N LEU A 164 -2.56 -23.61 10.96
CA LEU A 164 -2.58 -24.99 10.48
C LEU A 164 -1.92 -25.14 9.10
N ALA A 165 -2.02 -24.13 8.25
CA ALA A 165 -1.39 -24.09 6.93
C ALA A 165 0.10 -23.69 6.96
N GLY A 166 0.63 -23.30 8.12
CA GLY A 166 2.01 -22.81 8.25
C GLY A 166 2.26 -21.49 7.50
N ILE A 167 1.26 -20.60 7.48
CA ILE A 167 1.39 -19.25 6.92
C ILE A 167 1.73 -18.30 8.06
N GLU A 168 2.87 -17.62 7.94
CA GLU A 168 3.27 -16.61 8.92
C GLU A 168 2.44 -15.34 8.73
N TYR A 169 2.10 -14.70 9.85
CA TYR A 169 1.48 -13.38 9.82
C TYR A 169 2.09 -12.45 10.85
N LYS A 170 2.39 -11.22 10.42
CA LYS A 170 3.01 -10.22 11.29
C LYS A 170 2.36 -8.86 11.13
N ARG A 171 2.20 -8.16 12.24
CA ARG A 171 1.77 -6.77 12.23
C ARG A 171 2.94 -5.89 11.82
N VAL A 172 2.76 -5.04 10.81
CA VAL A 172 3.76 -4.00 10.51
C VAL A 172 3.54 -2.81 11.44
N MET A 173 4.61 -2.36 12.09
CA MET A 173 4.61 -1.11 12.83
C MET A 173 5.30 -0.09 11.94
N MET A 174 4.56 0.90 11.43
CA MET A 174 5.20 1.99 10.70
C MET A 174 6.11 2.76 11.66
N GLN A 175 7.41 2.82 11.36
CA GLN A 175 8.38 3.47 12.23
C GLN A 175 8.08 4.95 12.35
N SER A 176 8.21 5.46 13.58
CA SER A 176 7.93 6.84 13.93
C SER A 176 9.22 7.56 14.34
N ASP A 177 10.23 7.60 13.48
CA ASP A 177 11.49 8.28 13.77
C ASP A 177 11.57 9.67 13.12
N GLY A 178 12.10 10.62 13.89
CA GLY A 178 12.56 11.95 13.46
C GLY A 178 11.54 12.86 12.75
N THR A 179 10.80 13.66 13.53
CA THR A 179 9.93 14.81 13.10
C THR A 179 8.83 14.57 12.05
N ARG A 180 8.84 13.47 11.29
CA ARG A 180 7.80 13.11 10.30
C ARG A 180 7.06 11.83 10.67
N GLY A 181 7.72 10.87 11.32
CA GLY A 181 7.12 9.62 11.76
C GLY A 181 6.12 9.74 12.93
N LYS A 182 6.21 10.79 13.76
CA LYS A 182 5.26 11.01 14.88
C LYS A 182 3.83 11.27 14.37
N ALA A 183 3.71 11.94 13.23
CA ALA A 183 2.45 12.18 12.53
C ALA A 183 1.87 10.92 11.85
N ILE A 184 2.66 9.83 11.74
CA ILE A 184 2.24 8.54 11.18
C ILE A 184 1.69 7.60 12.26
N ARG A 185 2.03 7.82 13.54
CA ARG A 185 1.62 6.92 14.62
C ARG A 185 0.48 7.49 15.47
N GLU A 186 0.56 8.77 15.87
CA GLU A 186 -0.46 9.41 16.70
C GLU A 186 -1.77 9.71 15.94
N THR A 187 -1.72 9.81 14.61
CA THR A 187 -2.89 10.18 13.79
C THR A 187 -3.58 8.98 13.11
N TRP A 188 -2.94 7.81 13.06
CA TRP A 188 -3.42 6.65 12.31
C TRP A 188 -4.02 5.57 13.22
N MET A 189 -3.61 5.53 14.49
CA MET A 189 -4.21 4.67 15.51
C MET A 189 -5.38 5.33 16.24
N ASN A 190 -5.43 6.67 16.34
CA ASN A 190 -6.42 7.40 17.14
C ASN A 190 -7.69 7.81 16.39
N ASP A 191 -7.76 7.65 15.06
CA ASP A 191 -8.95 8.03 14.31
C ASP A 191 -9.28 6.98 13.22
N GLN A 192 -10.43 6.32 13.38
CA GLN A 192 -10.96 5.32 12.45
C GLN A 192 -11.63 5.96 11.23
N SER A 193 -11.64 7.29 11.12
CA SER A 193 -12.22 8.00 9.98
C SER A 193 -11.27 7.99 8.78
N GLN A 194 -11.71 7.32 7.71
CA GLN A 194 -10.98 7.19 6.44
C GLN A 194 -10.75 8.53 5.70
N GLN A 195 -11.35 9.62 6.20
CA GLN A 195 -11.17 10.99 5.71
C GLN A 195 -9.71 11.45 5.79
N PHE A 196 -9.01 11.09 6.87
CA PHE A 196 -7.65 11.58 7.14
C PHE A 196 -6.56 10.79 6.40
N VAL A 197 -6.83 9.53 6.06
CA VAL A 197 -5.96 8.67 5.23
C VAL A 197 -5.78 9.28 3.83
N LYS A 198 -6.83 9.88 3.25
CA LYS A 198 -6.77 10.54 1.92
C LYS A 198 -5.78 11.71 1.90
N GLU A 199 -5.86 12.62 2.86
CA GLU A 199 -5.02 13.83 2.92
C GLU A 199 -3.54 13.53 3.22
N LYS A 200 -3.25 12.48 4.01
CA LYS A 200 -1.87 12.14 4.39
C LYS A 200 -1.21 11.06 3.57
N THR A 201 -1.94 10.13 2.94
CA THR A 201 -1.37 9.34 1.84
C THR A 201 -0.91 10.27 0.73
N ALA A 202 -1.64 11.36 0.46
CA ALA A 202 -1.17 12.42 -0.42
C ALA A 202 0.11 13.11 0.14
N ALA A 203 0.17 13.42 1.43
CA ALA A 203 1.39 13.99 2.04
C ALA A 203 2.62 13.06 2.02
N ILE A 204 2.42 11.73 2.10
CA ILE A 204 3.46 10.69 2.04
C ILE A 204 3.91 10.45 0.60
N LEU A 205 2.98 10.34 -0.35
CA LEU A 205 3.28 10.09 -1.76
C LEU A 205 3.82 11.33 -2.49
N PHE A 206 3.32 12.50 -2.12
CA PHE A 206 3.63 13.76 -2.80
C PHE A 206 4.51 14.70 -1.96
N GLY A 207 5.09 14.21 -0.86
CA GLY A 207 6.16 14.86 -0.08
C GLY A 207 6.00 16.36 0.07
N LYS A 208 5.18 16.84 1.02
CA LYS A 208 4.98 18.26 1.40
C LYS A 208 5.81 19.29 0.63
N ARG A 209 5.41 19.59 -0.62
CA ARG A 209 5.60 20.87 -1.32
C ARG A 209 4.55 20.96 -2.44
N TYR A 210 3.32 21.26 -2.05
CA TYR A 210 2.33 21.83 -2.97
C TYR A 210 1.93 23.18 -2.40
N ASP A 211 2.73 24.20 -2.68
CA ASP A 211 2.29 25.61 -2.67
C ASP A 211 1.56 25.95 -3.97
N VAL A 212 0.89 24.97 -4.59
CA VAL A 212 0.10 25.20 -5.80
C VAL A 212 -1.19 24.42 -5.65
N LEU A 213 -2.29 25.16 -5.79
CA LEU A 213 -3.68 24.73 -5.96
C LEU A 213 -4.56 24.55 -4.71
N VAL A 214 -4.90 25.66 -4.04
CA VAL A 214 -6.32 26.02 -3.77
C VAL A 214 -6.46 27.55 -3.82
N CYS A 215 -6.61 28.09 -5.03
CA CYS A 215 -7.31 29.36 -5.25
C CYS A 215 -8.41 29.07 -6.26
N LEU A 216 -9.52 28.51 -5.79
CA LEU A 216 -10.73 28.30 -6.58
C LEU A 216 -11.91 27.99 -5.64
N SER A 217 -12.33 29.00 -4.88
CA SER A 217 -13.72 29.19 -4.42
C SER A 217 -13.84 30.46 -3.56
N CYS A 218 -13.69 31.63 -4.18
CA CYS A 218 -14.18 32.92 -3.65
C CYS A 218 -14.43 33.87 -4.82
N ALA A 219 -15.33 33.48 -5.70
CA ALA A 219 -16.06 34.36 -6.61
C ALA A 219 -17.36 33.66 -6.96
N THR A 220 -18.45 34.42 -7.04
CA THR A 220 -19.85 34.01 -7.20
C THR A 220 -20.55 33.48 -5.96
N SER A 221 -20.93 34.39 -5.05
CA SER A 221 -22.33 34.81 -4.78
C SER A 221 -22.34 35.76 -3.60
#